data_AF-A0A1B7LL73-F1
#
_entry.id   AF-A0A1B7LL73-F1
#
_cell.length_a   1.000
_cell.length_b   1.000
_cell.length_c   1.000
_cell.angle_alpha   90.00
_cell.angle_beta   90.00
_cell.angle_gamma   90.00
#
_symmetry.space_group_name_H-M   'P 1'
#
loop_
_entity.id
_entity.type
_entity.pdbx_description
1 polymer ?
#
loop_
_entity_poly.entity_id
_entity_poly.type
_entity_poly.pdbx_seq_one_letter_code
_entity_poly.pdbx_strand_id
1 'polypeptide(L)'
;MNEFSIDGNYYLFKEKDGIIHLLVQEEENKISVVSVDLNKDRIYPKMQEFNGTKINFMHLSFDDLYIVCNEDMIDKKFTTLHKFHVDKDILTYVDKISFDGNILNEKFMNEHMDNLRILVSCDNDRNKIYFFDEDLKLINSIDGIFENENINNVYFDGDMCYASGFFKNGYFYIYDLKSNEFKEVGKLKLSSSINNIYKLSDNKFLAIGSENRGDTYKNLQSDKVYEIIKNIGIKVMLIDVCDKVNPKIFDEYLIKGKQVYSPSFMDESKLLYLRDKNILVLPLDINNYNNDVDINSAMEVSHNFYSNFILNYEKLFNGVYVFDVNDEAGIDLKFVIDNNKEFKVVDYIDIDYIKLHKNNIFIFTNDCLKVFNLEGVSLGEFKF
;
A
#
# COMPACT_ATOMS: atom_id res chain seq x y z
N MET A 1 -2.55 -4.36 -7.76
CA MET A 1 -2.24 -3.62 -9.01
C MET A 1 -2.39 -4.62 -10.15
N ASN A 2 -3.05 -4.28 -11.27
CA ASN A 2 -3.24 -5.26 -12.35
C ASN A 2 -2.05 -5.24 -13.32
N GLU A 3 -0.91 -5.68 -12.80
CA GLU A 3 0.32 -5.87 -13.56
C GLU A 3 0.37 -7.30 -14.09
N PHE A 4 0.84 -7.48 -15.31
CA PHE A 4 1.20 -8.81 -15.82
C PHE A 4 2.29 -8.68 -16.88
N SER A 5 2.99 -9.78 -17.14
CA SER A 5 3.94 -9.88 -18.25
C SER A 5 3.54 -11.01 -19.17
N ILE A 6 3.54 -10.73 -20.47
CA ILE A 6 3.31 -11.71 -21.54
C ILE A 6 4.40 -11.48 -22.58
N ASP A 7 5.07 -12.56 -22.98
CA ASP A 7 6.11 -12.56 -24.02
C ASP A 7 7.25 -11.55 -23.79
N GLY A 8 7.54 -11.23 -22.52
CA GLY A 8 8.59 -10.28 -22.13
C GLY A 8 8.14 -8.81 -22.07
N ASN A 9 6.91 -8.50 -22.49
CA ASN A 9 6.34 -7.16 -22.39
C ASN A 9 5.76 -6.93 -20.99
N TYR A 10 5.82 -5.68 -20.53
CA TYR A 10 5.25 -5.25 -19.26
C TYR A 10 3.91 -4.53 -19.49
N TYR A 11 2.89 -4.93 -18.73
CA TYR A 11 1.54 -4.40 -18.86
C TYR A 11 1.01 -3.84 -17.54
N LEU A 12 0.36 -2.68 -17.61
CA LEU A 12 -0.46 -2.13 -16.53
C LEU A 12 -1.80 -1.69 -17.10
N PHE A 13 -2.87 -1.81 -16.32
CA PHE A 13 -4.13 -1.19 -16.74
C PHE A 13 -4.93 -0.56 -15.61
N LYS A 14 -5.77 0.40 -16.00
CA LYS A 14 -6.83 0.98 -15.20
C LYS A 14 -8.14 0.90 -15.96
N GLU A 15 -9.23 0.70 -15.23
CA GLU A 15 -10.58 0.69 -15.77
C GLU A 15 -11.42 1.73 -15.06
N LYS A 16 -12.20 2.48 -15.83
CA LYS A 16 -13.17 3.45 -15.32
C LYS A 16 -14.32 3.55 -16.32
N ASP A 17 -15.55 3.44 -15.81
CA ASP A 17 -16.78 3.60 -16.58
C ASP A 17 -16.86 2.70 -17.84
N GLY A 18 -16.32 1.48 -17.76
CA GLY A 18 -16.28 0.53 -18.89
C GLY A 18 -15.19 0.85 -19.92
N ILE A 19 -14.25 1.74 -19.60
CA ILE A 19 -13.11 2.09 -20.45
C ILE A 19 -11.84 1.57 -19.79
N ILE A 20 -11.06 0.80 -20.54
CA ILE A 20 -9.76 0.29 -20.11
C ILE A 20 -8.66 1.12 -20.76
N HIS A 21 -7.73 1.64 -19.95
CA HIS A 21 -6.46 2.18 -20.39
C HIS A 21 -5.37 1.18 -20.05
N LEU A 22 -4.73 0.61 -21.08
CA LEU A 22 -3.68 -0.38 -21.01
C LEU A 22 -2.35 0.25 -21.41
N LEU A 23 -1.36 0.19 -20.53
CA LEU A 23 0.03 0.47 -20.85
C LEU A 23 0.72 -0.80 -21.33
N VAL A 24 1.53 -0.64 -22.37
CA VAL A 24 2.36 -1.69 -22.94
C VAL A 24 3.78 -1.12 -23.07
N GLN A 25 4.74 -1.79 -22.45
CA GLN A 25 6.17 -1.50 -22.63
C GLN A 25 6.85 -2.73 -23.24
N GLU A 26 7.25 -2.61 -24.52
CA GLU A 26 7.93 -3.67 -25.28
C GLU A 26 9.46 -3.59 -25.16
N GLU A 27 10.00 -2.36 -25.03
CA GLU A 27 11.42 -2.06 -24.82
C GLU A 27 11.58 -1.01 -23.72
N GLU A 28 12.78 -0.83 -23.13
CA GLU A 28 13.00 0.10 -22.01
C GLU A 28 12.59 1.55 -22.31
N ASN A 29 12.46 1.94 -23.59
CA ASN A 29 12.25 3.33 -23.99
C ASN A 29 10.94 3.64 -24.71
N LYS A 30 10.24 2.66 -25.29
CA LYS A 30 9.03 2.90 -26.09
C LYS A 30 7.81 2.35 -25.37
N ILE A 31 6.90 3.26 -25.03
CA ILE A 31 5.69 2.95 -24.28
C ILE A 31 4.47 3.29 -25.13
N SER A 32 3.51 2.36 -25.15
CA SER A 32 2.23 2.54 -25.80
C SER A 32 1.11 2.59 -24.76
N VAL A 33 0.21 3.55 -24.88
CA VAL A 33 -1.05 3.59 -24.13
C VAL A 33 -2.19 3.26 -25.09
N VAL A 34 -2.91 2.19 -24.79
CA VAL A 34 -4.05 1.70 -25.56
C VAL A 34 -5.32 1.91 -24.75
N SER A 35 -6.29 2.62 -25.31
CA SER A 35 -7.59 2.86 -24.69
C SER A 35 -8.68 2.11 -25.43
N VAL A 36 -9.55 1.45 -24.66
CA VAL A 36 -10.58 0.54 -25.15
C VAL A 36 -11.91 0.85 -24.45
N ASP A 37 -12.92 1.25 -25.22
CA ASP A 37 -14.29 1.44 -24.72
C ASP A 37 -15.09 0.14 -24.86
N LEU A 38 -15.37 -0.52 -23.74
CA LEU A 38 -16.11 -1.78 -23.69
C LEU A 38 -17.63 -1.58 -23.84
N ASN A 39 -18.11 -0.35 -23.81
CA ASN A 39 -19.53 -0.05 -23.97
C ASN A 39 -19.97 -0.02 -25.44
N LYS A 40 -19.02 -0.10 -26.38
CA LYS A 40 -19.30 -0.08 -27.82
C LYS A 40 -19.43 -1.50 -28.36
N ASP A 41 -20.46 -1.74 -29.17
CA ASP A 41 -20.67 -3.01 -29.90
C ASP A 41 -19.47 -3.38 -30.80
N ARG A 42 -18.73 -2.36 -31.26
CA ARG A 42 -17.48 -2.51 -32.00
C ARG A 42 -16.39 -1.75 -31.29
N ILE A 43 -15.36 -2.49 -30.90
CA ILE A 43 -14.19 -1.97 -30.22
C ILE A 43 -13.21 -1.44 -31.27
N TYR A 44 -12.85 -0.17 -31.14
CA TYR A 44 -11.79 0.48 -31.92
C TYR A 44 -10.74 1.02 -30.94
N PRO A 45 -9.66 0.26 -30.67
CA PRO A 45 -8.63 0.69 -29.74
C PRO A 45 -7.97 1.99 -30.22
N LYS A 46 -7.78 2.93 -29.31
CA LYS A 46 -7.03 4.16 -29.56
C LYS A 46 -5.65 4.03 -28.94
N MET A 47 -4.62 4.25 -29.72
CA MET A 47 -3.23 4.09 -29.28
C MET A 47 -2.47 5.41 -29.36
N GLN A 48 -1.67 5.67 -28.34
CA GLN A 48 -0.63 6.70 -28.36
C GLN A 48 0.69 6.10 -27.95
N GLU A 49 1.76 6.59 -28.54
CA GLU A 49 3.13 6.18 -28.21
C GLU A 49 3.90 7.37 -27.69
N PHE A 50 4.76 7.13 -26.71
CA PHE A 50 5.68 8.12 -26.18
C PHE A 50 6.98 7.45 -25.72
N ASN A 51 8.00 8.27 -25.52
CA ASN A 51 9.26 7.80 -24.96
C ASN A 51 9.27 8.03 -23.45
N GLY A 52 9.57 6.98 -22.69
CA GLY A 52 9.75 7.02 -21.24
C GLY A 52 10.85 6.07 -20.82
N THR A 53 11.05 5.89 -19.52
CA THR A 53 11.95 4.87 -18.98
C THR A 53 11.11 3.73 -18.40
N LYS A 54 11.68 2.93 -17.48
CA LYS A 54 10.93 1.86 -16.83
C LYS A 54 9.70 2.42 -16.13
N ILE A 55 8.53 1.88 -16.43
CA ILE A 55 7.28 2.27 -15.76
C ILE A 55 7.23 1.63 -14.38
N ASN A 56 6.84 2.40 -13.37
CA ASN A 56 6.59 1.90 -12.01
C ASN A 56 5.10 1.63 -11.79
N PHE A 57 4.25 2.60 -12.12
CA PHE A 57 2.79 2.46 -12.02
C PHE A 57 2.09 3.57 -12.83
N MET A 58 0.77 3.47 -12.91
CA MET A 58 -0.09 4.48 -13.51
C MET A 58 -1.16 4.94 -12.51
N HIS A 59 -1.47 6.23 -12.53
CA HIS A 59 -2.51 6.85 -11.72
C HIS A 59 -3.56 7.47 -12.63
N LEU A 60 -4.81 7.00 -12.52
CA LEU A 60 -5.95 7.54 -13.29
C LEU A 60 -6.79 8.40 -12.35
N SER A 61 -6.85 9.70 -12.63
CA SER A 61 -7.67 10.67 -11.92
C SER A 61 -9.07 10.77 -12.55
N PHE A 62 -9.78 11.88 -12.32
CA PHE A 62 -11.08 12.05 -12.96
C PHE A 62 -10.94 12.30 -14.47
N ASP A 63 -10.08 13.24 -14.85
CA ASP A 63 -9.91 13.70 -16.23
C ASP A 63 -8.50 13.49 -16.78
N ASP A 64 -7.57 12.95 -15.98
CA ASP A 64 -6.18 12.79 -16.39
C ASP A 64 -5.62 11.40 -16.06
N LEU A 65 -4.68 10.96 -16.89
CA LEU A 65 -3.90 9.75 -16.70
C LEU A 65 -2.44 10.12 -16.56
N TYR A 66 -1.84 9.63 -15.48
CA TYR A 66 -0.43 9.83 -15.18
C TYR A 66 0.34 8.52 -15.27
N ILE A 67 1.53 8.59 -15.86
CA ILE A 67 2.47 7.47 -15.92
C ILE A 67 3.73 7.88 -15.18
N VAL A 68 4.11 7.06 -14.20
CA VAL A 68 5.21 7.33 -13.28
C VAL A 68 6.40 6.44 -13.63
N CYS A 69 7.54 7.08 -13.86
CA CYS A 69 8.83 6.44 -14.08
C CYS A 69 9.82 6.94 -13.00
N ASN A 70 10.06 6.13 -11.98
CA ASN A 70 11.05 6.38 -10.94
C ASN A 70 12.42 5.86 -11.40
N GLU A 71 13.47 6.62 -11.13
CA GLU A 71 14.85 6.34 -11.47
C GLU A 71 15.72 6.49 -10.22
N ASP A 72 16.41 5.42 -9.86
CA ASP A 72 17.37 5.39 -8.75
C ASP A 72 18.79 5.45 -9.33
N MET A 73 19.45 6.60 -9.20
CA MET A 73 20.87 6.77 -9.50
C MET A 73 21.70 6.70 -8.20
N ILE A 74 23.02 6.54 -8.34
CA ILE A 74 23.93 6.61 -7.20
C ILE A 74 23.74 7.96 -6.50
N ASP A 75 23.31 7.91 -5.24
CA ASP A 75 23.04 9.05 -4.35
C ASP A 75 21.93 10.03 -4.82
N LYS A 76 21.09 9.61 -5.78
CA LYS A 76 19.98 10.45 -6.25
C LYS A 76 18.76 9.64 -6.70
N LYS A 77 17.60 9.93 -6.09
CA LYS A 77 16.27 9.50 -6.55
C LYS A 77 15.62 10.55 -7.44
N PHE A 78 14.92 10.12 -8.48
CA PHE A 78 14.26 11.03 -9.41
C PHE A 78 13.01 10.40 -10.02
N THR A 79 11.98 11.20 -10.29
CA THR A 79 10.77 10.76 -10.99
C THR A 79 10.58 11.57 -12.26
N THR A 80 10.25 10.88 -13.35
CA THR A 80 9.63 11.47 -14.54
C THR A 80 8.15 11.10 -14.56
N LEU A 81 7.30 12.13 -14.64
CA LEU A 81 5.86 12.02 -14.68
C LEU A 81 5.34 12.45 -16.05
N HIS A 82 4.64 11.57 -16.75
CA HIS A 82 3.95 11.89 -17.99
C HIS A 82 2.46 12.08 -17.74
N LYS A 83 1.84 13.11 -18.32
CA LYS A 83 0.41 13.42 -18.19
C LYS A 83 -0.32 13.28 -19.53
N PHE A 84 -1.49 12.67 -19.48
CA PHE A 84 -2.46 12.59 -20.58
C PHE A 84 -3.80 13.09 -20.09
N HIS A 85 -4.47 13.91 -20.88
CA HIS A 85 -5.88 14.23 -20.67
C HIS A 85 -6.75 13.08 -21.18
N VAL A 86 -7.80 12.74 -20.43
CA VAL A 86 -8.71 11.62 -20.68
C VAL A 86 -10.10 12.16 -21.01
N ASP A 87 -10.53 12.01 -22.26
CA ASP A 87 -11.93 12.18 -22.67
C ASP A 87 -12.44 10.82 -23.17
N LYS A 88 -13.06 10.06 -22.25
CA LYS A 88 -13.51 8.69 -22.47
C LYS A 88 -12.34 7.80 -22.93
N ASP A 89 -12.41 7.28 -24.14
CA ASP A 89 -11.37 6.44 -24.75
C ASP A 89 -10.31 7.25 -25.51
N ILE A 90 -10.43 8.59 -25.55
CA ILE A 90 -9.43 9.47 -26.14
C ILE A 90 -8.45 9.89 -25.06
N LEU A 91 -7.18 9.56 -25.26
CA LEU A 91 -6.08 10.14 -24.52
C LEU A 91 -5.45 11.25 -25.34
N THR A 92 -5.00 12.32 -24.69
CA THR A 92 -4.21 13.39 -25.33
C THR A 92 -2.99 13.66 -24.48
N TYR A 93 -1.79 13.36 -24.97
CA TYR A 93 -0.55 13.70 -24.27
C TYR A 93 -0.47 15.21 -24.01
N VAL A 94 -0.29 15.58 -22.75
CA VAL A 94 -0.20 16.99 -22.32
C VAL A 94 1.27 17.41 -22.27
N ASP A 95 2.01 16.91 -21.28
CA ASP A 95 3.44 17.17 -21.11
C ASP A 95 4.07 16.13 -20.18
N LYS A 96 5.36 16.27 -19.90
CA LYS A 96 6.07 15.60 -18.81
C LYS A 96 6.82 16.57 -17.92
N ILE A 97 6.98 16.18 -16.66
CA ILE A 97 7.87 16.84 -15.73
C ILE A 97 8.76 15.84 -15.02
N SER A 98 9.87 16.35 -14.49
CA SER A 98 10.98 15.61 -13.96
C SER A 98 11.39 16.30 -12.65
N PHE A 99 11.35 15.60 -11.52
CA PHE A 99 11.65 16.16 -10.19
C PHE A 99 12.35 15.16 -9.26
N ASP A 100 13.00 15.68 -8.22
CA ASP A 100 13.78 14.88 -7.26
C ASP A 100 12.85 14.05 -6.34
N GLY A 101 13.25 12.80 -6.07
CA GLY A 101 12.52 11.85 -5.24
C GLY A 101 11.68 10.84 -6.03
N ASN A 102 11.30 9.75 -5.36
CA ASN A 102 10.44 8.71 -5.90
C ASN A 102 9.02 8.82 -5.34
N ILE A 103 8.04 8.61 -6.20
CA ILE A 103 6.66 8.39 -5.77
C ILE A 103 6.51 6.90 -5.40
N LEU A 104 6.06 6.60 -4.18
CA LEU A 104 6.02 5.22 -3.70
C LEU A 104 4.95 4.37 -4.41
N ASN A 105 3.75 4.94 -4.57
CA ASN A 105 2.63 4.35 -5.30
C ASN A 105 1.57 5.42 -5.60
N GLU A 106 0.48 5.05 -6.24
CA GLU A 106 -0.56 5.98 -6.68
C GLU A 106 -1.21 6.81 -5.56
N LYS A 107 -1.20 6.34 -4.30
CA LYS A 107 -1.78 7.12 -3.18
C LYS A 107 -1.02 8.40 -2.88
N PHE A 108 0.25 8.41 -3.25
CA PHE A 108 1.14 9.54 -3.04
C PHE A 108 0.90 10.65 -4.08
N MET A 109 -0.10 10.48 -4.94
CA MET A 109 -0.58 11.46 -5.88
C MET A 109 -2.05 11.76 -5.63
N ASN A 110 -2.43 13.03 -5.73
CA ASN A 110 -3.82 13.42 -5.71
C ASN A 110 -4.05 14.76 -6.42
N GLU A 111 -5.12 14.84 -7.19
CA GLU A 111 -5.66 16.10 -7.69
C GLU A 111 -6.64 16.73 -6.71
N HIS A 112 -6.49 18.02 -6.48
CA HIS A 112 -7.43 18.81 -5.71
C HIS A 112 -7.46 20.27 -6.19
N MET A 113 -8.66 20.75 -6.54
CA MET A 113 -8.87 22.10 -7.08
C MET A 113 -7.89 22.40 -8.23
N ASP A 114 -7.86 21.52 -9.22
CA ASP A 114 -7.03 21.59 -10.44
C ASP A 114 -5.50 21.57 -10.20
N ASN A 115 -5.07 21.30 -8.96
CA ASN A 115 -3.66 21.14 -8.63
C ASN A 115 -3.33 19.67 -8.37
N LEU A 116 -2.25 19.20 -9.00
CA LEU A 116 -1.66 17.90 -8.71
C LEU A 116 -0.71 18.02 -7.51
N ARG A 117 -0.98 17.20 -6.49
CA ARG A 117 -0.18 17.11 -5.27
C ARG A 117 0.56 15.79 -5.25
N ILE A 118 1.88 15.83 -5.07
CA ILE A 118 2.73 14.63 -5.11
C ILE A 118 3.64 14.59 -3.90
N LEU A 119 3.49 13.56 -3.07
CA LEU A 119 4.38 13.27 -1.96
C LEU A 119 5.49 12.31 -2.43
N VAL A 120 6.75 12.66 -2.19
CA VAL A 120 7.91 11.87 -2.63
C VAL A 120 8.86 11.56 -1.49
N SER A 121 9.55 10.43 -1.62
CA SER A 121 10.72 10.10 -0.81
C SER A 121 11.99 10.42 -1.58
N CYS A 122 12.81 11.34 -1.06
CA CYS A 122 14.12 11.67 -1.60
C CYS A 122 15.24 10.98 -0.78
N ASP A 123 16.49 11.22 -1.16
CA ASP A 123 17.65 10.69 -0.43
C ASP A 123 17.83 11.33 0.95
N ASN A 124 18.43 10.54 1.85
CA ASN A 124 18.67 10.84 3.27
C ASN A 124 17.36 11.08 4.06
N ASP A 125 16.33 10.27 3.80
CA ASP A 125 15.03 10.33 4.49
C ASP A 125 14.39 11.72 4.47
N ARG A 126 14.68 12.49 3.42
CA ARG A 126 14.04 13.78 3.17
C ARG A 126 12.83 13.53 2.31
N ASN A 127 11.65 13.79 2.84
CA ASN A 127 10.44 13.72 2.05
C ASN A 127 9.96 15.12 1.67
N LYS A 128 9.34 15.22 0.49
CA LYS A 128 8.86 16.48 -0.06
C LYS A 128 7.47 16.31 -0.62
N ILE A 129 6.68 17.38 -0.59
CA ILE A 129 5.44 17.46 -1.36
C ILE A 129 5.59 18.52 -2.45
N TYR A 130 5.22 18.17 -3.66
CA TYR A 130 5.16 19.06 -4.81
C TYR A 130 3.71 19.41 -5.14
N PHE A 131 3.49 20.64 -5.59
CA PHE A 131 2.23 21.13 -6.11
C PHE A 131 2.45 21.60 -7.54
N PHE A 132 1.73 21.01 -8.49
CA PHE A 132 1.76 21.36 -9.89
C PHE A 132 0.39 21.86 -10.35
N ASP A 133 0.36 22.76 -11.32
CA ASP A 133 -0.88 23.17 -11.99
C ASP A 133 -1.33 22.12 -13.03
N GLU A 134 -2.44 22.41 -13.70
CA GLU A 134 -3.01 21.55 -14.75
C GLU A 134 -2.05 21.28 -15.93
N ASP A 135 -1.10 22.17 -16.17
CA ASP A 135 -0.07 22.07 -17.23
C ASP A 135 1.24 21.44 -16.72
N LEU A 136 1.24 20.84 -15.53
CA LEU A 136 2.43 20.33 -14.83
C LEU A 136 3.48 21.39 -14.47
N LYS A 137 3.15 22.68 -14.40
CA LYS A 137 4.09 23.70 -13.92
C LYS A 137 4.15 23.68 -12.41
N LEU A 138 5.37 23.73 -11.87
CA LEU A 138 5.59 23.76 -10.42
C LEU A 138 5.03 25.07 -9.83
N ILE A 139 4.02 24.94 -8.96
CA ILE A 139 3.46 26.06 -8.18
C ILE A 139 4.30 26.25 -6.91
N ASN A 140 4.54 25.16 -6.19
CA ASN A 140 5.23 25.17 -4.90
C ASN A 140 5.84 23.78 -4.58
N SER A 141 6.84 23.76 -3.72
CA SER A 141 7.40 22.53 -3.15
C SER A 141 7.73 22.73 -1.69
N ILE A 142 7.45 21.74 -0.86
CA ILE A 142 7.65 21.86 0.58
C ILE A 142 8.50 20.70 1.08
N ASP A 143 9.64 21.05 1.66
CA ASP A 143 10.65 20.14 2.18
C ASP A 143 10.36 19.75 3.64
N GLY A 144 10.99 18.67 4.11
CA GLY A 144 11.07 18.35 5.54
C GLY A 144 9.84 17.68 6.11
N ILE A 145 9.07 16.99 5.27
CA ILE A 145 7.97 16.16 5.75
C ILE A 145 8.57 14.89 6.35
N PHE A 146 8.17 14.52 7.57
CA PHE A 146 8.70 13.35 8.26
C PHE A 146 10.23 13.37 8.42
N GLU A 147 10.76 14.33 9.19
CA GLU A 147 12.21 14.44 9.38
C GLU A 147 12.80 13.13 9.95
N ASN A 148 13.64 12.46 9.16
CA ASN A 148 14.31 11.20 9.50
C ASN A 148 13.35 9.99 9.63
N GLU A 149 12.23 9.98 8.92
CA GLU A 149 11.33 8.83 8.86
C GLU A 149 10.97 8.45 7.42
N ASN A 150 10.80 7.15 7.18
CA ASN A 150 10.27 6.66 5.92
C ASN A 150 8.76 6.85 5.90
N ILE A 151 8.22 7.42 4.82
CA ILE A 151 6.78 7.49 4.62
C ILE A 151 6.29 6.13 4.15
N ASN A 152 5.29 5.59 4.85
CA ASN A 152 4.70 4.29 4.54
C ASN A 152 3.35 4.41 3.85
N ASN A 153 2.55 5.42 4.20
CA ASN A 153 1.22 5.61 3.65
C ASN A 153 0.79 7.07 3.70
N VAL A 154 -0.16 7.43 2.85
CA VAL A 154 -0.77 8.75 2.78
C VAL A 154 -2.22 8.64 2.31
N TYR A 155 -3.04 9.54 2.83
CA TYR A 155 -4.43 9.75 2.46
C TYR A 155 -4.70 11.25 2.33
N PHE A 156 -5.09 11.69 1.15
CA PHE A 156 -5.49 13.06 0.88
C PHE A 156 -7.00 13.22 1.05
N ASP A 157 -7.42 14.27 1.75
CA ASP A 157 -8.85 14.56 2.01
C ASP A 157 -9.10 16.06 1.94
N GLY A 158 -9.55 16.53 0.78
CA GLY A 158 -9.66 17.96 0.50
C GLY A 158 -8.31 18.64 0.73
N ASP A 159 -8.29 19.66 1.58
CA ASP A 159 -7.06 20.39 1.92
C ASP A 159 -6.16 19.70 2.95
N MET A 160 -6.55 18.52 3.45
CA MET A 160 -5.79 17.81 4.49
C MET A 160 -4.99 16.66 3.87
N CYS A 161 -3.83 16.40 4.45
CA CYS A 161 -3.02 15.22 4.18
C CYS A 161 -2.77 14.46 5.49
N TYR A 162 -3.17 13.19 5.50
CA TYR A 162 -2.97 12.27 6.60
C TYR A 162 -1.92 11.26 6.16
N ALA A 163 -0.78 11.22 6.83
CA ALA A 163 0.30 10.37 6.36
C ALA A 163 1.03 9.72 7.53
N SER A 164 1.57 8.54 7.28
CA SER A 164 2.22 7.74 8.31
C SER A 164 3.70 7.56 8.02
N GLY A 165 4.51 7.81 9.04
CA GLY A 165 5.96 7.62 9.03
C GLY A 165 6.37 6.50 9.96
N PHE A 166 7.48 5.83 9.65
CA PHE A 166 8.11 4.90 10.57
C PHE A 166 9.64 5.00 10.52
N PHE A 167 10.23 5.10 11.70
CA PHE A 167 11.66 4.90 11.91
C PHE A 167 11.88 3.90 13.03
N LYS A 168 11.90 4.38 14.29
CA LYS A 168 11.89 3.53 15.49
C LYS A 168 10.49 3.35 16.08
N ASN A 169 9.68 4.39 15.94
CA ASN A 169 8.27 4.39 16.30
C ASN A 169 7.46 4.74 15.05
N GLY A 170 6.19 4.37 15.06
CA GLY A 170 5.25 4.85 14.06
C GLY A 170 4.65 6.18 14.47
N TYR A 171 4.26 6.96 13.47
CA TYR A 171 3.49 8.17 13.67
C TYR A 171 2.43 8.28 12.59
N PHE A 172 1.30 8.88 12.97
CA PHE A 172 0.25 9.33 12.08
C PHE A 172 0.19 10.85 12.17
N TYR A 173 0.53 11.52 11.08
CA TYR A 173 0.61 12.98 10.99
C TYR A 173 -0.59 13.53 10.24
N ILE A 174 -0.97 14.74 10.61
CA ILE A 174 -2.02 15.52 9.96
C ILE A 174 -1.40 16.83 9.50
N TYR A 175 -1.50 17.07 8.21
CA TYR A 175 -0.97 18.26 7.55
C TYR A 175 -2.09 19.05 6.91
N ASP A 176 -2.05 20.37 7.08
CA ASP A 176 -2.89 21.31 6.36
C ASP A 176 -2.15 21.78 5.11
N LEU A 177 -2.78 21.60 3.94
CA LEU A 177 -2.26 21.92 2.62
C LEU A 177 -2.90 23.18 2.00
N LYS A 178 -3.76 23.92 2.73
CA LYS A 178 -4.42 25.13 2.19
C LYS A 178 -3.46 26.26 1.85
N SER A 179 -2.45 26.44 2.68
CA SER A 179 -1.51 27.56 2.57
C SER A 179 -0.31 27.19 1.73
N ASN A 180 0.34 28.20 1.14
CA ASN A 180 1.69 28.09 0.59
C ASN A 180 2.75 27.60 1.61
N GLU A 181 2.33 27.32 2.86
CA GLU A 181 3.11 26.75 3.93
C GLU A 181 2.46 25.43 4.36
N PHE A 182 3.24 24.36 4.33
CA PHE A 182 2.88 23.05 4.87
C PHE A 182 2.97 23.11 6.38
N LYS A 183 1.85 22.86 7.05
CA LYS A 183 1.81 22.91 8.52
C LYS A 183 1.40 21.57 9.07
N GLU A 184 2.29 20.96 9.86
CA GLU A 184 1.91 19.89 10.79
C GLU A 184 0.90 20.49 11.78
N VAL A 185 -0.37 20.08 11.67
CA VAL A 185 -1.44 20.54 12.57
C VAL A 185 -1.67 19.58 13.72
N GLY A 186 -1.20 18.35 13.60
CA GLY A 186 -1.10 17.41 14.72
C GLY A 186 -0.47 16.09 14.33
N LYS A 187 -0.23 15.26 15.35
CA LYS A 187 0.33 13.93 15.20
C LYS A 187 -0.11 13.00 16.31
N LEU A 188 -0.14 11.71 16.00
CA LEU A 188 -0.36 10.61 16.95
C LEU A 188 0.84 9.67 16.90
N LYS A 189 1.49 9.43 18.04
CA LYS A 189 2.55 8.43 18.16
C LYS A 189 1.96 7.03 18.29
N LEU A 190 2.55 6.07 17.59
CA LEU A 190 2.11 4.68 17.50
C LEU A 190 3.29 3.72 17.68
N SER A 191 3.01 2.53 18.21
CA SER A 191 3.92 1.38 18.13
C SER A 191 3.84 0.70 16.75
N SER A 192 2.74 0.90 16.04
CA SER A 192 2.49 0.30 14.74
C SER A 192 3.10 1.11 13.59
N SER A 193 3.66 0.43 12.61
CA SER A 193 3.91 1.00 11.28
C SER A 193 2.62 0.90 10.47
N ILE A 194 1.97 2.02 10.15
CA ILE A 194 0.73 2.01 9.35
C ILE A 194 1.05 1.74 7.88
N ASN A 195 0.40 0.74 7.31
CA ASN A 195 0.58 0.29 5.94
C ASN A 195 -0.63 0.60 5.05
N ASN A 196 -1.84 0.73 5.61
CA ASN A 196 -3.05 1.13 4.90
C ASN A 196 -3.85 2.14 5.72
N ILE A 197 -4.35 3.19 5.07
CA ILE A 197 -5.24 4.20 5.64
C ILE A 197 -6.48 4.29 4.76
N TYR A 198 -7.65 4.25 5.39
CA TYR A 198 -8.94 4.43 4.74
C TYR A 198 -9.81 5.39 5.54
N LYS A 199 -10.69 6.11 4.83
CA LYS A 199 -11.73 6.92 5.48
C LYS A 199 -12.79 6.03 6.10
N LEU A 200 -13.09 6.25 7.37
CA LEU A 200 -14.19 5.61 8.08
C LEU A 200 -15.42 6.53 8.10
N SER A 201 -15.22 7.78 8.53
CA SER A 201 -16.18 8.88 8.42
C SER A 201 -15.45 10.22 8.41
N ASP A 202 -16.16 11.35 8.32
CA ASP A 202 -15.59 12.69 8.02
C ASP A 202 -14.38 13.07 8.87
N ASN A 203 -14.30 12.62 10.13
CA ASN A 203 -13.14 12.85 10.99
C ASN A 203 -12.59 11.55 11.59
N LYS A 204 -12.84 10.40 10.96
CA LYS A 204 -12.41 9.11 11.46
C LYS A 204 -11.75 8.28 10.37
N PHE A 205 -10.69 7.58 10.73
CA PHE A 205 -9.89 6.77 9.82
C PHE A 205 -9.76 5.34 10.33
N LEU A 206 -9.82 4.40 9.40
CA LEU A 206 -9.38 3.03 9.59
C LEU A 206 -7.90 2.96 9.19
N ALA A 207 -7.04 2.56 10.11
CA ALA A 207 -5.62 2.35 9.87
C ALA A 207 -5.25 0.89 10.16
N ILE A 208 -4.45 0.29 9.28
CA ILE A 208 -3.99 -1.10 9.41
C ILE A 208 -2.48 -1.09 9.29
N GLY A 209 -1.79 -1.81 10.18
CA GLY A 209 -0.34 -1.75 10.21
C GLY A 209 0.32 -2.89 10.98
N SER A 210 1.62 -3.03 10.75
CA SER A 210 2.47 -3.94 11.52
C SER A 210 2.67 -3.42 12.93
N GLU A 211 2.32 -4.20 13.96
CA GLU A 211 2.59 -3.86 15.35
C GLU A 211 4.03 -4.24 15.70
N ASN A 212 4.79 -3.29 16.23
CA ASN A 212 6.21 -3.49 16.52
C ASN A 212 6.55 -3.27 17.99
N ARG A 213 7.59 -3.97 18.46
CA ARG A 213 8.20 -3.78 19.77
C ARG A 213 9.71 -3.61 19.64
N GLY A 214 10.25 -2.56 20.25
CA GLY A 214 11.70 -2.38 20.39
C GLY A 214 12.24 -3.19 21.57
N ASP A 215 13.10 -4.16 21.28
CA ASP A 215 13.84 -4.93 22.30
C ASP A 215 15.28 -4.41 22.35
N THR A 216 15.77 -4.10 23.54
CA THR A 216 17.14 -3.61 23.75
C THR A 216 18.05 -4.74 24.21
N TYR A 217 19.20 -4.88 23.56
CA TYR A 217 20.20 -5.90 23.81
C TYR A 217 21.54 -5.27 24.13
N LYS A 218 22.13 -5.62 25.28
CA LYS A 218 23.50 -5.26 25.62
C LYS A 218 24.44 -6.34 25.12
N ASN A 219 25.45 -5.95 24.33
CA ASN A 219 26.52 -6.86 23.96
C ASN A 219 27.33 -7.21 25.23
N LEU A 220 27.58 -8.49 25.48
CA LEU A 220 28.31 -8.91 26.68
C LEU A 220 29.84 -8.77 26.54
N GLN A 221 30.34 -8.60 25.32
CA GLN A 221 31.77 -8.46 24.99
C GLN A 221 32.18 -7.02 24.64
N SER A 222 31.22 -6.09 24.57
CA SER A 222 31.46 -4.66 24.38
C SER A 222 30.37 -3.84 25.07
N ASP A 223 30.62 -2.60 25.49
CA ASP A 223 29.58 -1.74 26.06
C ASP A 223 28.54 -1.23 25.03
N LYS A 224 28.48 -1.84 23.84
CA LYS A 224 27.50 -1.49 22.81
C LYS A 224 26.12 -2.02 23.17
N VAL A 225 25.12 -1.17 23.00
CA VAL A 225 23.70 -1.50 23.15
C VAL A 225 23.04 -1.39 21.78
N TYR A 226 22.30 -2.43 21.40
CA TYR A 226 21.57 -2.49 20.14
C TYR A 226 20.08 -2.57 20.43
N GLU A 227 19.28 -1.88 19.62
CA GLU A 227 17.83 -1.93 19.66
C GLU A 227 17.35 -2.69 18.41
N ILE A 228 16.51 -3.71 18.60
CA ILE A 228 15.92 -4.49 17.52
C ILE A 228 14.42 -4.28 17.54
N ILE A 229 13.88 -3.82 16.42
CA ILE A 229 12.43 -3.71 16.21
C ILE A 229 11.92 -5.08 15.75
N LYS A 230 10.99 -5.65 16.50
CA LYS A 230 10.34 -6.93 16.17
C LYS A 230 8.87 -6.71 15.83
N ASN A 231 8.43 -7.27 14.71
CA ASN A 231 7.01 -7.40 14.42
C ASN A 231 6.38 -8.44 15.38
N ILE A 232 5.36 -8.00 16.11
CA ILE A 232 4.63 -8.81 17.11
C ILE A 232 3.15 -9.01 16.75
N GLY A 233 2.76 -8.61 15.53
CA GLY A 233 1.40 -8.76 15.05
C GLY A 233 1.03 -7.74 13.98
N ILE A 234 -0.27 -7.74 13.65
CA ILE A 234 -0.91 -6.69 12.85
C ILE A 234 -2.00 -6.06 13.69
N LYS A 235 -2.11 -4.74 13.63
CA LYS A 235 -3.11 -3.97 14.35
C LYS A 235 -4.07 -3.29 13.37
N VAL A 236 -5.36 -3.44 13.63
CA VAL A 236 -6.44 -2.68 13.03
C VAL A 236 -6.84 -1.59 14.03
N MET A 237 -6.87 -0.33 13.60
CA MET A 237 -7.08 0.83 14.48
C MET A 237 -8.11 1.77 13.90
N LEU A 238 -8.94 2.36 14.76
CA LEU A 238 -9.81 3.47 14.40
C LEU A 238 -9.30 4.75 15.06
N ILE A 239 -8.98 5.75 14.23
CA ILE A 239 -8.38 7.01 14.63
C ILE A 239 -9.41 8.12 14.45
N ASP A 240 -9.69 8.86 15.53
CA ASP A 240 -10.51 10.07 15.53
C ASP A 240 -9.59 11.29 15.44
N VAL A 241 -9.85 12.14 14.44
CA VAL A 241 -9.13 13.38 14.14
C VAL A 241 -10.02 14.63 14.23
N CYS A 242 -11.18 14.52 14.89
CA CYS A 242 -12.10 15.65 15.05
C CYS A 242 -11.40 16.85 15.70
N ASP A 243 -10.56 16.60 16.71
CA ASP A 243 -9.52 17.51 17.14
C ASP A 243 -8.21 17.18 16.40
N LYS A 244 -7.90 17.95 15.34
CA LYS A 244 -6.71 17.73 14.52
C LYS A 244 -5.40 17.85 15.30
N VAL A 245 -5.40 18.61 16.40
CA VAL A 245 -4.20 18.82 17.23
C VAL A 245 -3.93 17.60 18.10
N ASN A 246 -4.99 16.90 18.53
CA ASN A 246 -4.92 15.76 19.43
C ASN A 246 -5.65 14.53 18.85
N PRO A 247 -5.18 13.99 17.70
CA PRO A 247 -5.74 12.76 17.16
C PRO A 247 -5.59 11.60 18.16
N LYS A 248 -6.57 10.71 18.20
CA LYS A 248 -6.62 9.61 19.18
C LYS A 248 -7.13 8.32 18.56
N ILE A 249 -6.62 7.19 19.01
CA ILE A 249 -7.25 5.89 18.77
C ILE A 249 -8.46 5.78 19.69
N PHE A 250 -9.62 5.46 19.13
CA PHE A 250 -10.82 5.20 19.91
C PHE A 250 -11.19 3.72 19.97
N ASP A 251 -10.66 2.90 19.07
CA ASP A 251 -10.74 1.44 19.13
C ASP A 251 -9.58 0.78 18.38
N GLU A 252 -9.14 -0.40 18.85
CA GLU A 252 -8.08 -1.17 18.20
C GLU A 252 -8.22 -2.68 18.41
N TYR A 253 -7.86 -3.46 17.38
CA TYR A 253 -7.80 -4.92 17.42
C TYR A 253 -6.40 -5.39 17.05
N LEU A 254 -5.74 -6.11 17.97
CA LEU A 254 -4.40 -6.66 17.75
C LEU A 254 -4.46 -8.15 17.40
N ILE A 255 -4.05 -8.48 16.19
CA ILE A 255 -3.81 -9.85 15.72
C ILE A 255 -2.38 -10.22 16.10
N LYS A 256 -2.23 -10.88 17.25
CA LYS A 256 -0.92 -11.26 17.79
C LYS A 256 -0.31 -12.40 16.99
N GLY A 257 0.99 -12.30 16.75
CA GLY A 257 1.80 -13.42 16.26
C GLY A 257 3.25 -12.98 16.05
N LYS A 258 4.18 -13.93 16.11
CA LYS A 258 5.56 -13.65 15.70
C LYS A 258 5.56 -13.60 14.17
N GLN A 259 6.10 -12.53 13.56
CA GLN A 259 6.18 -12.38 12.10
C GLN A 259 4.81 -12.54 11.39
N VAL A 260 3.80 -11.80 11.85
CA VAL A 260 2.52 -11.68 11.13
C VAL A 260 2.71 -10.70 9.98
N TYR A 261 2.32 -11.13 8.78
CA TYR A 261 2.39 -10.31 7.59
C TYR A 261 1.03 -10.29 6.87
N SER A 262 0.74 -9.19 6.17
CA SER A 262 -0.39 -9.09 5.27
C SER A 262 0.11 -8.83 3.86
N PRO A 263 -0.29 -9.64 2.85
CA PRO A 263 -0.01 -9.35 1.44
C PRO A 263 -0.45 -7.94 1.01
N SER A 264 -1.45 -7.38 1.70
CA SER A 264 -1.99 -6.04 1.43
C SER A 264 -1.02 -4.89 1.67
N PHE A 265 0.08 -5.13 2.40
CA PHE A 265 1.08 -4.10 2.70
C PHE A 265 2.00 -3.84 1.51
N MET A 266 2.08 -4.78 0.57
CA MET A 266 2.81 -4.63 -0.70
C MET A 266 1.86 -4.42 -1.88
N ASP A 267 0.68 -5.06 -1.85
CA ASP A 267 -0.37 -4.83 -2.85
C ASP A 267 -1.73 -4.68 -2.18
N GLU A 268 -2.16 -3.42 -2.03
CA GLU A 268 -3.43 -3.12 -1.38
C GLU A 268 -4.65 -3.70 -2.10
N SER A 269 -4.55 -4.03 -3.39
CA SER A 269 -5.68 -4.67 -4.10
C SER A 269 -6.03 -6.06 -3.57
N LYS A 270 -5.15 -6.64 -2.74
CA LYS A 270 -5.41 -7.89 -2.02
C LYS A 270 -6.30 -7.70 -0.78
N LEU A 271 -6.47 -6.47 -0.31
CA LEU A 271 -7.36 -6.13 0.80
C LEU A 271 -8.67 -5.57 0.27
N LEU A 272 -9.77 -5.91 0.94
CA LEU A 272 -11.08 -5.39 0.62
C LEU A 272 -11.63 -4.62 1.82
N TYR A 273 -11.84 -3.31 1.65
CA TYR A 273 -12.57 -2.49 2.59
C TYR A 273 -13.76 -1.83 1.90
N LEU A 274 -14.96 -2.06 2.44
CA LEU A 274 -16.22 -1.54 1.91
C LEU A 274 -16.90 -0.72 3.00
N ARG A 275 -16.64 0.59 2.98
CA ARG A 275 -17.17 1.57 3.95
C ARG A 275 -18.70 1.48 4.10
N ASP A 276 -19.45 1.44 3.00
CA ASP A 276 -20.92 1.41 3.05
C ASP A 276 -21.50 0.13 3.68
N LYS A 277 -20.68 -0.92 3.80
CA LYS A 277 -21.04 -2.18 4.43
C LYS A 277 -20.33 -2.40 5.76
N ASN A 278 -19.45 -1.49 6.18
CA ASN A 278 -18.58 -1.63 7.34
C ASN A 278 -17.75 -2.92 7.31
N ILE A 279 -17.41 -3.46 6.14
CA ILE A 279 -16.69 -4.73 6.04
C ILE A 279 -15.24 -4.50 5.68
N LEU A 280 -14.34 -5.08 6.47
CA LEU A 280 -12.92 -5.22 6.16
C LEU A 280 -12.59 -6.71 6.03
N VAL A 281 -12.05 -7.12 4.88
CA VAL A 281 -11.48 -8.45 4.66
C VAL A 281 -9.97 -8.29 4.52
N LEU A 282 -9.24 -8.73 5.54
CA LEU A 282 -7.80 -8.57 5.67
C LEU A 282 -7.11 -9.91 5.43
N PRO A 283 -6.35 -10.08 4.32
CA PRO A 283 -5.53 -11.27 4.10
C PRO A 283 -4.34 -11.29 5.06
N LEU A 284 -4.03 -12.45 5.64
CA LEU A 284 -2.93 -12.62 6.58
C LEU A 284 -2.18 -13.92 6.38
N ASP A 285 -0.88 -13.83 6.61
CA ASP A 285 0.06 -14.92 6.73
C ASP A 285 0.71 -14.87 8.12
N ILE A 286 0.58 -15.95 8.88
CA ILE A 286 1.21 -16.08 10.19
C ILE A 286 2.14 -17.29 10.15
N ASN A 287 3.41 -17.04 10.42
CA ASN A 287 4.44 -18.06 10.44
C ASN A 287 4.95 -18.26 11.88
N ASN A 288 5.16 -19.51 12.29
CA ASN A 288 5.85 -19.83 13.54
C ASN A 288 7.36 -19.79 13.33
N TYR A 289 7.91 -18.59 13.10
CA TYR A 289 9.36 -18.47 13.09
C TYR A 289 9.86 -18.30 14.53
N ASN A 290 10.38 -19.38 15.11
CA ASN A 290 10.98 -19.34 16.44
C ASN A 290 12.44 -18.87 16.36
N ASN A 291 12.65 -17.63 15.93
CA ASN A 291 13.94 -16.95 15.98
C ASN A 291 13.96 -15.97 17.15
N ASP A 292 13.83 -16.49 18.37
CA ASP A 292 14.44 -15.81 19.51
C ASP A 292 15.95 -16.04 19.39
N VAL A 293 16.59 -15.32 18.45
CA VAL A 293 18.05 -15.33 18.31
C VAL A 293 18.60 -14.73 19.59
N ASP A 294 19.17 -15.59 20.43
CA ASP A 294 19.99 -15.17 21.54
C ASP A 294 21.25 -14.56 20.92
N ILE A 295 21.31 -13.23 20.84
CA ILE A 295 22.37 -12.45 20.16
C ILE A 295 23.77 -12.85 20.67
N ASN A 296 23.86 -13.42 21.88
CA ASN A 296 25.08 -13.97 22.44
C ASN A 296 25.69 -15.12 21.61
N SER A 297 24.89 -15.79 20.77
CA SER A 297 25.34 -16.86 19.85
C SER A 297 25.68 -16.37 18.43
N ALA A 298 25.29 -15.15 18.06
CA ALA A 298 25.42 -14.63 16.69
C ALA A 298 26.84 -14.10 16.36
N MET A 299 27.72 -13.97 17.34
CA MET A 299 29.11 -13.50 17.13
C MET A 299 30.11 -14.64 16.91
N GLU A 300 29.71 -15.90 17.10
CA GLU A 300 30.62 -17.03 17.05
C GLU A 300 30.35 -17.98 15.87
N VAL A 301 29.81 -17.49 14.74
CA VAL A 301 29.52 -18.42 13.63
C VAL A 301 29.84 -17.89 12.24
N SER A 302 30.68 -18.67 11.57
CA SER A 302 31.16 -18.56 10.20
C SER A 302 30.03 -18.54 9.18
N HIS A 303 30.36 -18.17 7.94
CA HIS A 303 29.48 -18.01 6.77
C HIS A 303 28.56 -19.22 6.42
N ASN A 304 28.55 -20.30 7.21
CA ASN A 304 27.60 -21.41 7.11
C ASN A 304 26.35 -21.26 8.00
N PHE A 305 26.10 -20.10 8.61
CA PHE A 305 24.90 -19.92 9.44
C PHE A 305 23.59 -19.89 8.65
N TYR A 306 23.61 -19.50 7.37
CA TYR A 306 22.39 -19.43 6.55
C TYR A 306 21.82 -20.80 6.16
N SER A 307 22.59 -21.89 6.17
CA SER A 307 22.12 -23.21 5.72
C SER A 307 21.34 -24.00 6.77
N ASN A 308 21.43 -23.64 8.06
CA ASN A 308 20.64 -24.25 9.14
C ASN A 308 19.35 -23.49 9.48
N PHE A 309 19.06 -22.37 8.81
CA PHE A 309 17.86 -21.53 9.02
C PHE A 309 16.58 -22.07 8.34
N ILE A 310 16.66 -23.21 7.65
CA ILE A 310 15.55 -23.77 6.86
C ILE A 310 14.68 -24.75 7.69
N LEU A 311 15.06 -25.13 8.91
CA LEU A 311 14.53 -26.36 9.51
C LEU A 311 13.26 -26.27 10.37
N ASN A 312 12.66 -25.10 10.61
CA ASN A 312 11.38 -25.02 11.35
C ASN A 312 10.45 -23.92 10.81
N TYR A 313 10.12 -23.98 9.52
CA TYR A 313 9.08 -23.14 8.93
C TYR A 313 7.72 -23.82 9.09
N GLU A 314 7.01 -23.51 10.17
CA GLU A 314 5.62 -23.95 10.35
C GLU A 314 4.69 -22.77 10.07
N LYS A 315 3.93 -22.84 8.96
CA LYS A 315 2.90 -21.84 8.65
C LYS A 315 1.70 -22.07 9.57
N LEU A 316 1.45 -21.14 10.49
CA LEU A 316 0.36 -21.24 11.47
C LEU A 316 -0.98 -20.85 10.89
N PHE A 317 -0.98 -19.90 9.95
CA PHE A 317 -2.19 -19.39 9.33
C PHE A 317 -1.89 -18.83 7.94
N ASN A 318 -2.79 -19.10 7.01
CA ASN A 318 -2.93 -18.41 5.74
C ASN A 318 -4.41 -18.26 5.47
N GLY A 319 -4.87 -17.06 5.22
CA GLY A 319 -6.28 -16.85 4.96
C GLY A 319 -6.70 -15.41 5.19
N VAL A 320 -7.96 -15.20 5.55
CA VAL A 320 -8.51 -13.87 5.74
C VAL A 320 -9.21 -13.72 7.09
N TYR A 321 -9.05 -12.55 7.68
CA TYR A 321 -9.85 -12.11 8.82
C TYR A 321 -10.91 -11.16 8.29
N VAL A 322 -12.17 -11.39 8.69
CA VAL A 322 -13.30 -10.56 8.28
C VAL A 322 -13.82 -9.79 9.49
N PHE A 323 -13.73 -8.47 9.42
CA PHE A 323 -14.17 -7.55 10.47
C PHE A 323 -15.42 -6.78 10.05
N ASP A 324 -16.27 -6.50 11.04
CA ASP A 324 -17.14 -5.34 11.02
C ASP A 324 -16.34 -4.15 11.57
N VAL A 325 -16.35 -3.03 10.87
CA VAL A 325 -15.60 -1.83 11.22
C VAL A 325 -16.53 -0.64 11.10
N ASN A 326 -17.01 -0.17 12.24
CA ASN A 326 -18.01 0.87 12.34
C ASN A 326 -17.51 2.05 13.19
N ASP A 327 -17.94 3.26 12.85
CA ASP A 327 -17.48 4.47 13.53
C ASP A 327 -18.13 4.73 14.89
N GLU A 328 -19.26 4.07 15.20
CA GLU A 328 -19.92 4.10 16.50
C GLU A 328 -19.64 2.83 17.31
N ALA A 329 -19.80 1.65 16.70
CA ALA A 329 -19.70 0.36 17.37
C ALA A 329 -18.25 -0.16 17.50
N GLY A 330 -17.30 0.39 16.75
CA GLY A 330 -15.88 -0.02 16.80
C GLY A 330 -15.54 -1.16 15.84
N ILE A 331 -14.57 -1.98 16.23
CA ILE A 331 -14.04 -3.11 15.48
C ILE A 331 -14.59 -4.41 16.08
N ASP A 332 -15.24 -5.23 15.27
CA ASP A 332 -15.66 -6.58 15.66
C ASP A 332 -15.11 -7.62 14.67
N LEU A 333 -14.44 -8.67 15.19
CA LEU A 333 -14.00 -9.79 14.36
C LEU A 333 -15.19 -10.74 14.13
N LYS A 334 -15.74 -10.74 12.93
CA LYS A 334 -16.91 -11.57 12.60
C LYS A 334 -16.54 -13.05 12.48
N PHE A 335 -15.53 -13.34 11.67
CA PHE A 335 -15.03 -14.69 11.44
C PHE A 335 -13.66 -14.69 10.76
N VAL A 336 -13.04 -15.87 10.76
CA VAL A 336 -11.75 -16.12 10.12
C VAL A 336 -11.90 -17.28 9.14
N ILE A 337 -11.38 -17.11 7.94
CA ILE A 337 -11.27 -18.17 6.93
C ILE A 337 -9.81 -18.62 6.91
N ASP A 338 -9.58 -19.88 7.23
CA ASP A 338 -8.25 -20.50 7.23
C ASP A 338 -8.12 -21.45 6.03
N ASN A 339 -7.17 -21.16 5.15
CA ASN A 339 -6.87 -21.96 3.96
C ASN A 339 -6.02 -23.19 4.29
N ASN A 340 -5.35 -23.24 5.44
CA ASN A 340 -4.39 -24.30 5.78
C ASN A 340 -5.03 -25.59 6.31
N LYS A 341 -6.38 -25.69 6.37
CA LYS A 341 -7.05 -26.84 6.98
C LYS A 341 -6.81 -28.19 6.29
N GLU A 342 -6.26 -28.22 5.07
CA GLU A 342 -6.10 -29.46 4.29
C GLU A 342 -4.66 -29.82 3.84
N PHE A 343 -3.63 -29.01 4.12
CA PHE A 343 -2.29 -29.25 3.54
C PHE A 343 -1.17 -29.39 4.57
N LYS A 344 -0.33 -30.42 4.39
CA LYS A 344 0.93 -30.61 5.12
C LYS A 344 2.08 -30.08 4.26
N VAL A 345 2.78 -29.07 4.79
CA VAL A 345 4.13 -28.63 4.39
C VAL A 345 4.23 -27.94 3.00
N VAL A 346 4.38 -26.61 3.04
CA VAL A 346 5.01 -25.74 2.01
C VAL A 346 4.20 -25.44 0.74
N ASP A 347 2.87 -25.42 0.80
CA ASP A 347 2.08 -24.76 -0.25
C ASP A 347 1.82 -23.29 0.15
N TYR A 348 2.50 -22.37 -0.55
CA TYR A 348 2.18 -20.94 -0.48
C TYR A 348 0.87 -20.71 -1.24
N ILE A 349 -0.25 -20.75 -0.52
CA ILE A 349 -1.51 -20.24 -1.04
C ILE A 349 -1.43 -18.70 -0.97
N ASP A 350 -1.02 -18.08 -2.06
CA ASP A 350 -1.07 -16.63 -2.18
C ASP A 350 -2.50 -16.22 -2.48
N ILE A 351 -3.05 -15.33 -1.64
CA ILE A 351 -4.28 -14.64 -1.96
C ILE A 351 -3.94 -13.61 -3.03
N ASP A 352 -4.48 -13.80 -4.22
CA ASP A 352 -4.26 -12.93 -5.36
C ASP A 352 -5.23 -11.75 -5.33
N TYR A 353 -6.49 -12.02 -5.01
CA TYR A 353 -7.53 -11.00 -5.04
C TYR A 353 -8.73 -11.34 -4.15
N ILE A 354 -9.38 -10.31 -3.59
CA ILE A 354 -10.60 -10.44 -2.79
C ILE A 354 -11.67 -9.51 -3.36
N LYS A 355 -12.87 -10.04 -3.58
CA LYS A 355 -14.01 -9.26 -4.08
C LYS A 355 -15.28 -9.54 -3.28
N LEU A 356 -16.09 -8.52 -3.03
CA LEU A 356 -17.49 -8.73 -2.64
C LEU A 356 -18.38 -8.58 -3.86
N HIS A 357 -19.25 -9.55 -4.09
CA HIS A 357 -20.35 -9.41 -5.03
C HIS A 357 -21.66 -9.82 -4.37
N LYS A 358 -22.65 -8.91 -4.40
CA LYS A 358 -23.88 -9.00 -3.60
C LYS A 358 -23.54 -9.11 -2.12
N ASN A 359 -23.68 -10.30 -1.54
CA ASN A 359 -23.37 -10.60 -0.13
C ASN A 359 -22.43 -11.81 -0.01
N ASN A 360 -21.63 -12.07 -1.04
CA ASN A 360 -20.66 -13.16 -1.04
C ASN A 360 -19.26 -12.59 -1.24
N ILE A 361 -18.34 -13.06 -0.41
CA ILE A 361 -16.90 -12.79 -0.48
C ILE A 361 -16.30 -13.86 -1.39
N PHE A 362 -15.62 -13.42 -2.43
CA PHE A 362 -14.87 -14.22 -3.38
C PHE A 362 -13.39 -14.02 -3.07
N ILE A 363 -12.70 -15.12 -2.77
CA ILE A 363 -11.26 -15.14 -2.50
C ILE A 363 -10.63 -15.92 -3.64
N PHE A 364 -9.80 -15.25 -4.42
CA PHE A 364 -9.02 -15.83 -5.49
C PHE A 364 -7.63 -16.14 -4.94
N THR A 365 -7.21 -17.38 -5.11
CA THR A 365 -5.84 -17.83 -4.89
C THR A 365 -5.25 -18.28 -6.23
N ASN A 366 -3.96 -18.57 -6.22
CA ASN A 366 -3.22 -19.09 -7.36
C ASN A 366 -3.84 -20.36 -8.01
N ASP A 367 -4.58 -21.16 -7.25
CA ASP A 367 -5.10 -22.46 -7.68
C ASP A 367 -6.63 -22.63 -7.54
N CYS A 368 -7.31 -21.73 -6.83
CA CYS A 368 -8.75 -21.86 -6.60
C CYS A 368 -9.48 -20.53 -6.37
N LEU A 369 -10.80 -20.60 -6.53
CA LEU A 369 -11.75 -19.58 -6.12
C LEU A 369 -12.60 -20.15 -4.98
N LYS A 370 -12.54 -19.50 -3.82
CA LYS A 370 -13.39 -19.81 -2.67
C LYS A 370 -14.46 -18.75 -2.48
N VAL A 371 -15.68 -19.19 -2.16
CA VAL A 371 -16.84 -18.30 -2.01
C VAL A 371 -17.46 -18.50 -0.64
N PHE A 372 -17.65 -17.40 0.09
CA PHE A 372 -18.26 -17.39 1.42
C PHE A 372 -19.37 -16.35 1.49
N ASN A 373 -20.42 -16.59 2.28
CA ASN A 373 -21.38 -15.53 2.61
C ASN A 373 -20.82 -14.59 3.70
N LEU A 374 -21.56 -13.52 4.03
CA LEU A 374 -21.19 -12.57 5.10
C LEU A 374 -21.32 -13.12 6.54
N GLU A 375 -21.68 -14.39 6.69
CA GLU A 375 -21.72 -15.12 7.97
C GLU A 375 -20.56 -16.14 8.07
N GLY A 376 -19.67 -16.18 7.08
CA GLY A 376 -18.53 -17.09 7.04
C GLY A 376 -18.85 -18.51 6.58
N VAL A 377 -20.07 -18.76 6.09
CA VAL A 377 -20.47 -20.05 5.53
C VAL A 377 -19.87 -20.22 4.13
N SER A 378 -19.09 -21.29 3.94
CA SER A 378 -18.59 -21.67 2.61
C SER A 378 -19.75 -22.04 1.69
N LEU A 379 -19.81 -21.38 0.54
CA LEU A 379 -20.79 -21.62 -0.52
C LEU A 379 -20.22 -22.46 -1.66
N GLY A 380 -18.89 -22.60 -1.73
CA GLY A 380 -18.22 -23.42 -2.73
C GLY A 380 -16.74 -23.11 -2.88
N GLU A 381 -16.02 -24.08 -3.45
CA GLU A 381 -14.63 -23.98 -3.87
C GLU A 381 -14.54 -24.50 -5.32
N PHE A 382 -13.85 -23.75 -6.16
CA PHE A 382 -13.65 -24.06 -7.58
C PHE A 382 -12.15 -24.06 -7.86
N LYS A 383 -11.58 -25.21 -8.21
CA LYS A 383 -10.16 -25.33 -8.57
C LYS A 383 -9.98 -25.04 -10.06
N PHE A 384 -8.89 -24.38 -10.40
CA PHE A 384 -8.55 -23.99 -11.77
C PHE A 384 -7.69 -25.02 -12.50
#